data_AF-A0ABD2H347-F1
#
_entry.id   AF-A0ABD2H347-F1
#
_cell.length_a   1.000
_cell.length_b   1.000
_cell.length_c   1.000
_cell.angle_alpha   90.00
_cell.angle_beta   90.00
_cell.angle_gamma   90.00
#
_symmetry.space_group_name_H-M   'P 1'
#
loop_
_entity.id
_entity.type
_entity.pdbx_description
1 polymer ?
#
loop_
_entity_poly.entity_id
_entity_poly.type
_entity_poly.pdbx_seq_one_letter_code
_entity_poly.pdbx_strand_id
1 'polypeptide(L)'
;MDNFQTVLRFFMNQKATIGYSFMALLTIGGERVFSMVSFQCPCNHDQNFAYGLTFLLGPAGVLLILGLFFSTRLWRLYTGCCLNPMKLCPRGNCFGSLRVFMNIFSGACVAPVMWLCVALLNGTFYECAVSGLDDNLVVDLFCKNKTLKCREELARVPCDRSKLTADERMELLLMFRAQSQILGWCIIIISAFVGLLGTCYTNCRSKVSYLQLTFWKRYVEKEKECFDTFAADYANKLAERNLQSFFENNDPVPFPFPNHRAWEEISALHTFSRSEQYYSTLQRYVERTDRDFTPEKRPVLDVEHGIEMH
;
A
#
# COMPACT_ATOMS: atom_id res chain seq x y z
N MET A 1 10.11 -12.50 34.19
CA MET A 1 9.14 -12.65 33.07
C MET A 1 8.27 -11.41 32.89
N ASP A 2 7.91 -10.71 33.98
CA ASP A 2 7.02 -9.52 33.93
C ASP A 2 7.64 -8.30 33.23
N ASN A 3 8.94 -8.08 33.37
CA ASN A 3 9.64 -7.00 32.66
C ASN A 3 9.64 -7.22 31.15
N PHE A 4 9.80 -8.48 30.70
CA PHE A 4 9.72 -8.84 29.29
C PHE A 4 8.30 -8.67 28.75
N GLN A 5 7.28 -9.09 29.50
CA GLN A 5 5.88 -8.83 29.14
C GLN A 5 5.54 -7.34 29.08
N THR A 6 6.11 -6.52 29.96
CA THR A 6 5.91 -5.07 29.99
C THR A 6 6.50 -4.41 28.74
N VAL A 7 7.72 -4.81 28.39
CA VAL A 7 8.38 -4.38 27.15
C VAL A 7 7.60 -4.86 25.92
N LEU A 8 7.14 -6.11 25.89
CA LEU A 8 6.34 -6.64 24.79
C LEU A 8 5.01 -5.89 24.64
N ARG A 9 4.34 -5.55 25.75
CA ARG A 9 3.13 -4.72 25.75
C ARG A 9 3.40 -3.31 25.22
N PHE A 10 4.55 -2.71 25.54
CA PHE A 10 4.96 -1.42 24.99
C PHE A 10 5.13 -1.49 23.46
N PHE A 11 5.86 -2.50 22.97
CA PHE A 11 6.03 -2.73 21.53
C PHE A 11 4.70 -2.98 20.80
N MET A 12 3.80 -3.76 21.40
CA MET A 12 2.48 -4.05 20.83
C MET A 12 1.57 -2.81 20.82
N ASN A 13 1.63 -1.96 21.84
CA ASN A 13 0.85 -0.72 21.90
C ASN A 13 1.34 0.33 20.89
N GLN A 14 2.64 0.33 20.55
CA GLN A 14 3.26 1.29 19.64
C GLN A 14 3.62 0.70 18.26
N LYS A 15 3.06 -0.47 17.91
CA LYS A 15 3.41 -1.23 16.69
C LYS A 15 3.37 -0.38 15.41
N ALA A 16 2.39 0.52 15.28
CA ALA A 16 2.27 1.40 14.14
C ALA A 16 3.40 2.46 14.09
N THR A 17 3.66 3.14 15.20
CA THR A 17 4.73 4.14 15.33
C THR A 17 6.10 3.51 15.03
N ILE A 18 6.37 2.34 15.62
CA ILE A 18 7.63 1.61 15.44
C ILE A 18 7.78 1.16 13.98
N GLY A 19 6.69 0.68 13.36
CA GLY A 19 6.68 0.33 11.94
C GLY A 19 7.04 1.50 11.04
N TYR A 20 6.47 2.69 11.26
CA TYR A 20 6.80 3.87 10.48
C TYR A 20 8.23 4.36 10.70
N SER A 21 8.71 4.37 11.94
CA SER A 21 10.10 4.75 12.24
C SER A 21 11.10 3.81 11.59
N PHE A 22 10.86 2.50 11.64
CA PHE A 22 11.70 1.50 10.97
C PHE A 22 11.67 1.67 9.45
N MET A 23 10.49 1.91 8.87
CA MET A 23 10.35 2.17 7.44
C MET A 23 11.12 3.43 7.01
N ALA A 24 11.09 4.49 7.81
CA ALA A 24 11.86 5.70 7.55
C ALA A 24 13.38 5.44 7.57
N LEU A 25 13.88 4.70 8.57
CA LEU A 25 15.30 4.31 8.65
C LEU A 25 15.74 3.47 7.44
N LEU A 26 14.93 2.48 7.05
CA LEU A 26 15.19 1.68 5.85
C LEU A 26 15.20 2.52 4.57
N THR A 27 14.30 3.50 4.47
CA THR A 27 14.23 4.41 3.32
C THR A 27 15.49 5.26 3.22
N ILE A 28 15.97 5.81 4.35
CA ILE A 28 17.21 6.58 4.42
C ILE A 28 18.42 5.70 4.04
N GLY A 29 18.50 4.49 4.60
CA GLY A 29 19.57 3.54 4.27
C GLY A 29 19.56 3.14 2.79
N GLY A 30 18.38 2.80 2.26
CA GLY A 30 18.20 2.42 0.86
C GLY A 30 18.58 3.54 -0.10
N GLU A 31 18.13 4.77 0.16
CA GLU A 31 18.48 5.94 -0.67
C GLU A 31 19.99 6.17 -0.70
N ARG A 32 20.67 6.07 0.45
CA ARG A 32 22.12 6.20 0.53
C ARG A 32 22.86 5.12 -0.25
N VAL A 33 22.39 3.88 -0.22
CA VAL A 33 22.97 2.80 -1.03
C VAL A 33 22.79 3.07 -2.52
N PHE A 34 21.59 3.43 -2.98
CA PHE A 34 21.35 3.71 -4.40
C PHE A 34 22.17 4.91 -4.90
N SER A 35 22.20 5.99 -4.13
CA SER A 35 22.93 7.22 -4.51
C SER A 35 24.45 7.04 -4.50
N MET A 36 25.02 6.26 -3.58
CA MET A 36 26.47 6.05 -3.51
C MET A 36 26.98 4.94 -4.44
N VAL A 37 26.21 3.86 -4.62
CA VAL A 37 26.72 2.63 -5.26
C VAL A 37 26.37 2.57 -6.74
N SER A 38 25.19 3.09 -7.13
CA SER A 38 24.64 2.85 -8.48
C SER A 38 24.45 4.11 -9.32
N PHE A 39 24.26 5.27 -8.68
CA PHE A 39 23.88 6.47 -9.38
C PHE A 39 25.11 7.26 -9.87
N GLN A 40 25.23 7.38 -11.19
CA GLN A 40 26.19 8.26 -11.83
C GLN A 40 25.48 8.99 -12.97
N CYS A 41 25.37 10.31 -12.89
CA CYS A 41 24.69 11.09 -13.92
C CYS A 41 25.46 10.96 -15.25
N PRO A 42 24.80 10.67 -16.39
CA PRO A 42 25.47 10.39 -17.66
C PRO A 42 26.07 11.64 -18.32
N CYS A 43 25.74 12.84 -17.84
CA CYS A 43 26.25 14.13 -18.34
C CYS A 43 25.88 14.38 -19.81
N ASN A 44 24.77 13.80 -20.24
CA ASN A 44 24.26 13.90 -21.59
C ASN A 44 22.88 14.54 -21.52
N HIS A 45 22.73 15.64 -22.25
CA HIS A 45 21.55 16.50 -22.20
C HIS A 45 20.24 15.71 -22.35
N ASP A 46 20.16 14.84 -23.37
CA ASP A 46 18.93 14.10 -23.69
C ASP A 46 18.61 12.96 -22.71
N GLN A 47 19.61 12.47 -21.96
CA GLN A 47 19.48 11.31 -21.07
C GLN A 47 19.39 11.69 -19.59
N ASN A 48 19.94 12.84 -19.20
CA ASN A 48 20.00 13.30 -17.81
C ASN A 48 18.60 13.37 -17.16
N PHE A 49 17.62 13.93 -17.87
CA PHE A 49 16.25 14.04 -17.37
C PHE A 49 15.62 12.66 -17.12
N ALA A 50 15.63 11.79 -18.13
CA ALA A 50 15.06 10.45 -18.03
C ALA A 50 15.78 9.58 -16.97
N TYR A 51 17.10 9.64 -16.91
CA TYR A 51 17.90 8.88 -15.95
C TYR A 51 17.65 9.34 -14.51
N GLY A 52 17.74 10.65 -14.24
CA GLY A 52 17.48 11.20 -12.91
C GLY A 52 16.04 10.93 -12.44
N LEU A 53 15.06 11.11 -13.32
CA LEU A 53 13.66 10.84 -13.01
C LEU A 53 13.38 9.35 -12.75
N THR A 54 14.07 8.45 -13.46
CA THR A 54 13.93 6.99 -13.24
C THR A 54 14.41 6.59 -11.86
N PHE A 55 15.54 7.11 -11.38
CA PHE A 55 16.01 6.84 -10.02
C PHE A 55 15.17 7.52 -8.94
N LEU A 56 14.53 8.65 -9.27
CA LEU A 56 13.61 9.33 -8.37
C LEU A 56 12.26 8.60 -8.24
N LEU A 57 11.60 8.27 -9.35
CA LEU A 57 10.24 7.71 -9.38
C LEU A 57 10.20 6.18 -9.44
N GLY A 58 11.23 5.52 -9.96
CA GLY A 58 11.28 4.07 -10.13
C GLY A 58 11.10 3.31 -8.81
N PRO A 59 11.94 3.57 -7.78
CA PRO A 59 11.78 2.95 -6.47
C PRO A 59 10.44 3.31 -5.81
N ALA A 60 9.94 4.53 -5.99
CA ALA A 60 8.60 4.92 -5.52
C ALA A 60 7.49 4.06 -6.16
N GLY A 61 7.58 3.79 -7.46
CA GLY A 61 6.66 2.92 -8.19
C GLY A 61 6.71 1.47 -7.69
N VAL A 62 7.91 0.92 -7.49
CA VAL A 62 8.08 -0.43 -6.93
C VAL A 62 7.50 -0.52 -5.51
N LEU A 63 7.78 0.46 -4.65
CA LEU A 63 7.23 0.52 -3.29
C LEU A 63 5.70 0.63 -3.29
N LEU A 64 5.12 1.36 -4.24
CA LEU A 64 3.67 1.45 -4.39
C LEU A 64 3.05 0.09 -4.74
N ILE A 65 3.65 -0.62 -5.69
CA ILE A 65 3.19 -1.96 -6.10
C ILE A 65 3.29 -2.94 -4.91
N LEU A 66 4.40 -2.94 -4.19
CA LEU A 66 4.56 -3.77 -2.98
C LEU A 66 3.54 -3.40 -1.90
N GLY A 67 3.28 -2.10 -1.68
CA GLY A 67 2.27 -1.62 -0.74
C GLY A 67 0.86 -2.10 -1.09
N LEU A 68 0.52 -2.16 -2.38
CA LEU A 68 -0.73 -2.74 -2.85
C LEU A 68 -0.76 -4.26 -2.66
N PHE A 69 0.34 -4.96 -2.98
CA PHE A 69 0.45 -6.42 -2.84
C PHE A 69 0.28 -6.90 -1.39
N PHE A 70 0.83 -6.17 -0.40
CA PHE A 70 0.69 -6.54 1.01
C PHE A 70 -0.66 -6.11 1.63
N SER A 71 -1.55 -5.46 0.88
CA SER A 71 -2.84 -4.99 1.38
C SER A 71 -3.89 -6.09 1.39
N THR A 72 -4.16 -6.67 2.57
CA THR A 72 -5.25 -7.64 2.77
C THR A 72 -6.63 -7.09 2.39
N ARG A 73 -6.84 -5.77 2.52
CA ARG A 73 -8.09 -5.11 2.12
C ARG A 73 -8.27 -5.10 0.60
N LEU A 74 -7.19 -4.98 -0.16
CA LEU A 74 -7.22 -5.07 -1.63
C LEU A 74 -7.63 -6.46 -2.07
N TRP A 75 -7.02 -7.50 -1.50
CA TRP A 75 -7.37 -8.89 -1.80
C TRP A 75 -8.81 -9.21 -1.42
N ARG A 76 -9.30 -8.75 -0.26
CA ARG A 76 -10.73 -8.93 0.09
C ARG A 76 -11.70 -8.30 -0.92
N LEU A 77 -11.29 -7.21 -1.56
CA LEU A 77 -12.09 -6.54 -2.59
C LEU A 77 -12.06 -7.31 -3.92
N TYR A 78 -10.89 -7.75 -4.38
CA TYR A 78 -10.71 -8.37 -5.70
C TYR A 78 -10.98 -9.89 -5.72
N THR A 79 -10.71 -10.63 -4.64
CA THR A 79 -10.93 -12.08 -4.60
C THR A 79 -12.43 -12.38 -4.73
N GLY A 80 -12.76 -13.17 -5.75
CA GLY A 80 -14.14 -13.51 -6.11
C GLY A 80 -14.87 -12.49 -7.00
N CYS A 81 -14.17 -11.49 -7.57
CA CYS A 81 -14.79 -10.50 -8.47
C CYS A 81 -15.43 -11.14 -9.73
N CYS A 82 -14.82 -12.18 -10.31
CA CYS A 82 -15.38 -12.87 -11.48
C CYS A 82 -16.53 -13.82 -11.12
N LEU A 83 -16.67 -14.20 -9.84
CA LEU A 83 -17.77 -15.03 -9.35
C LEU A 83 -19.02 -14.17 -9.08
N ASN A 84 -18.82 -12.95 -8.56
CA ASN A 84 -19.90 -12.03 -8.25
C ASN A 84 -19.50 -10.57 -8.57
N PRO A 85 -19.69 -10.09 -9.81
CA PRO A 85 -19.27 -8.76 -10.23
C PRO A 85 -20.00 -7.63 -9.48
N MET A 86 -21.16 -7.94 -8.89
CA MET A 86 -21.92 -7.00 -8.06
C MET A 86 -21.25 -6.69 -6.71
N LYS A 87 -20.20 -7.45 -6.33
CA LYS A 87 -19.41 -7.22 -5.11
C LYS A 87 -18.60 -5.91 -5.16
N LEU A 88 -18.10 -5.52 -6.34
CA LEU A 88 -17.37 -4.26 -6.51
C LEU A 88 -18.31 -3.05 -6.65
N CYS A 89 -19.50 -3.22 -7.22
CA CYS A 89 -20.49 -2.16 -7.37
C CYS A 89 -21.89 -2.65 -6.95
N PRO A 90 -22.17 -2.77 -5.64
CA PRO A 90 -23.49 -3.19 -5.20
C PRO A 90 -24.51 -2.12 -5.59
N ARG A 91 -25.46 -2.48 -6.45
CA ARG A 91 -26.62 -1.65 -6.85
C ARG A 91 -26.26 -0.29 -7.47
N GLY A 92 -25.17 -0.21 -8.24
CA GLY A 92 -24.80 1.00 -8.99
C GLY A 92 -24.08 2.09 -8.18
N ASN A 93 -23.79 1.88 -6.89
CA ASN A 93 -23.06 2.87 -6.07
C ASN A 93 -21.53 2.75 -6.20
N CYS A 94 -21.00 3.06 -7.39
CA CYS A 94 -19.56 3.03 -7.68
C CYS A 94 -18.75 3.96 -6.76
N PHE A 95 -19.38 5.02 -6.23
CA PHE A 95 -18.75 5.99 -5.34
C PHE A 95 -18.27 5.38 -4.01
N GLY A 96 -18.98 4.36 -3.51
CA GLY A 96 -18.57 3.61 -2.32
C GLY A 96 -17.31 2.77 -2.57
N SER A 97 -17.26 2.10 -3.73
CA SER A 97 -16.12 1.31 -4.17
C SER A 97 -14.87 2.15 -4.39
N LEU A 98 -15.04 3.29 -5.09
CA LEU A 98 -13.97 4.25 -5.30
C LEU A 98 -13.42 4.78 -3.97
N ARG A 99 -14.28 5.07 -2.99
CA ARG A 99 -13.84 5.50 -1.65
C ARG A 99 -13.00 4.44 -0.95
N VAL A 100 -13.39 3.16 -1.04
CA VAL A 100 -12.64 2.05 -0.46
C VAL A 100 -11.29 1.91 -1.15
N PHE A 101 -11.28 1.97 -2.49
CA PHE A 101 -10.04 1.92 -3.27
C PHE A 101 -9.10 3.08 -2.93
N MET A 102 -9.60 4.31 -2.85
CA MET A 102 -8.80 5.48 -2.45
C MET A 102 -8.20 5.33 -1.05
N ASN A 103 -8.95 4.74 -0.10
CA ASN A 103 -8.44 4.47 1.25
C ASN A 103 -7.31 3.42 1.25
N ILE A 104 -7.44 2.37 0.41
CA ILE A 104 -6.38 1.37 0.21
C ILE A 104 -5.15 2.04 -0.42
N PHE A 105 -5.36 2.82 -1.47
CA PHE A 105 -4.29 3.52 -2.19
C PHE A 105 -3.55 4.52 -1.30
N SER A 106 -4.26 5.31 -0.51
CA SER A 106 -3.64 6.26 0.43
C SER A 106 -2.73 5.56 1.45
N GLY A 107 -3.08 4.34 1.88
CA GLY A 107 -2.22 3.53 2.74
C GLY A 107 -0.96 3.01 2.03
N ALA A 108 -1.08 2.62 0.76
CA ALA A 108 0.05 2.15 -0.05
C ALA A 108 1.02 3.28 -0.44
N CYS A 109 0.56 4.53 -0.52
CA CYS A 109 1.38 5.70 -0.86
C CYS A 109 2.35 6.15 0.25
N VAL A 110 2.25 5.62 1.48
CA VAL A 110 3.11 6.05 2.59
C VAL A 110 4.59 5.81 2.28
N ALA A 111 4.97 4.61 1.84
CA ALA A 111 6.36 4.29 1.50
C ALA A 111 6.89 5.08 0.27
N PRO A 112 6.15 5.18 -0.85
CA PRO A 112 6.53 6.06 -1.96
C PRO A 112 6.77 7.51 -1.57
N VAL A 113 5.88 8.10 -0.76
CA VAL A 113 6.04 9.49 -0.31
C VAL A 113 7.29 9.64 0.55
N MET A 114 7.54 8.72 1.48
CA MET A 114 8.76 8.75 2.29
C MET A 114 10.03 8.65 1.44
N TRP A 115 10.04 7.77 0.44
CA TRP A 115 11.15 7.68 -0.51
C TRP A 115 11.40 9.02 -1.22
N LEU A 116 10.36 9.62 -1.79
CA LEU A 116 10.49 10.89 -2.51
C LEU A 116 11.01 12.00 -1.60
N CYS A 117 10.54 12.08 -0.35
CA CYS A 117 11.04 13.03 0.64
C CYS A 117 12.55 12.86 0.86
N VAL A 118 13.01 11.64 1.12
CA VAL A 118 14.43 11.37 1.38
C VAL A 118 15.29 11.64 0.15
N ALA A 119 14.87 11.16 -1.01
CA ALA A 119 15.59 11.36 -2.28
C ALA A 119 15.72 12.84 -2.66
N LEU A 120 14.65 13.62 -2.49
CA LEU A 120 14.65 15.07 -2.77
C LEU A 120 15.47 15.87 -1.75
N LEU A 121 15.50 15.46 -0.48
CA LEU A 121 16.34 16.10 0.52
C LEU A 121 17.84 15.84 0.27
N ASN A 122 18.21 14.66 -0.25
CA ASN A 122 19.58 14.40 -0.69
C ASN A 122 19.94 15.22 -1.94
N GLY A 123 19.05 15.26 -2.93
CA GLY A 123 19.09 16.18 -4.08
C GLY A 123 19.79 15.65 -5.33
N THR A 124 20.58 14.58 -5.23
CA THR A 124 21.42 14.06 -6.33
C THR A 124 20.63 13.63 -7.57
N PHE A 125 19.49 12.96 -7.39
CA PHE A 125 18.63 12.54 -8.51
C PHE A 125 17.96 13.74 -9.19
N TYR A 126 17.53 14.73 -8.40
CA TYR A 126 16.92 15.96 -8.90
C TYR A 126 17.94 16.83 -9.66
N GLU A 127 19.15 16.99 -9.11
CA GLU A 127 20.26 17.72 -9.75
C GLU A 127 20.56 17.17 -11.15
N CYS A 128 20.62 15.84 -11.30
CA CYS A 128 20.79 15.22 -12.62
C CYS A 128 19.56 15.44 -13.51
N ALA A 129 18.34 15.24 -13.00
CA ALA A 129 17.13 15.39 -13.80
C ALA A 129 16.94 16.82 -14.33
N VAL A 130 17.08 17.82 -13.47
CA VAL A 130 16.86 19.23 -13.79
C VAL A 130 17.90 19.76 -14.78
N SER A 131 19.12 19.20 -14.76
CA SER A 131 20.20 19.59 -15.68
C SER A 131 19.95 19.23 -17.14
N GLY A 132 19.05 18.28 -17.41
CA GLY A 132 18.63 17.87 -18.76
C GLY A 132 17.24 18.36 -19.16
N LEU A 133 16.68 19.36 -18.47
CA LEU A 133 15.40 19.95 -18.84
C LEU A 133 15.56 20.89 -20.05
N ASP A 134 14.69 20.71 -21.04
CA ASP A 134 14.60 21.55 -22.24
C ASP A 134 13.67 22.77 -22.09
N ASP A 135 13.02 22.91 -20.93
CA ASP A 135 12.04 23.96 -20.71
C ASP A 135 12.71 25.33 -20.58
N ASN A 136 12.50 26.19 -21.59
CA ASN A 136 13.01 27.56 -21.65
C ASN A 136 12.72 28.35 -20.36
N LEU A 137 11.54 28.20 -19.77
CA LEU A 137 11.15 28.97 -18.57
C LEU A 137 11.99 28.58 -17.35
N VAL A 138 12.21 27.28 -17.18
CA VAL A 138 12.96 26.73 -16.04
C VAL A 138 14.45 26.97 -16.23
N VAL A 139 14.97 26.78 -17.44
CA VAL A 139 16.37 27.03 -17.81
C VAL A 139 16.73 28.50 -17.67
N ASP A 140 15.86 29.42 -18.10
CA ASP A 140 16.09 30.87 -17.97
C ASP A 140 16.11 31.33 -16.51
N LEU A 141 15.43 30.61 -15.60
CA LEU A 141 15.50 30.89 -14.16
C LEU A 141 16.90 30.63 -13.59
N PHE A 142 17.58 29.58 -14.07
CA PHE A 142 18.93 29.19 -13.62
C PHE A 142 20.03 29.98 -14.33
N CYS A 143 19.87 30.22 -15.63
CA CYS A 143 20.83 30.93 -16.45
C CYS A 143 20.50 32.43 -16.61
N LYS A 144 19.70 33.03 -15.71
CA LYS A 144 19.32 34.44 -15.79
C LYS A 144 20.56 35.34 -15.82
N ASN A 145 20.69 36.15 -16.87
CA ASN A 145 21.88 36.99 -17.15
C ASN A 145 23.18 36.23 -17.48
N LYS A 146 23.13 34.92 -17.75
CA LYS A 146 24.30 34.13 -18.17
C LYS A 146 24.28 33.92 -19.69
N THR A 147 25.45 33.63 -20.27
CA THR A 147 25.63 33.44 -21.73
C THR A 147 24.92 32.17 -22.23
N LEU A 148 24.68 32.07 -23.55
CA LEU A 148 24.22 30.84 -24.24
C LEU A 148 24.99 29.57 -23.82
N LYS A 149 26.27 29.76 -23.44
CA LYS A 149 27.15 28.73 -22.89
C LYS A 149 26.63 28.08 -21.58
N CYS A 150 25.87 28.80 -20.75
CA CYS A 150 25.24 28.25 -19.54
C CYS A 150 24.23 27.16 -19.89
N ARG A 151 23.43 27.40 -20.93
CA ARG A 151 22.40 26.47 -21.40
C ARG A 151 23.00 25.21 -22.00
N GLU A 152 24.02 25.36 -22.84
CA GLU A 152 24.69 24.22 -23.49
C GLU A 152 25.46 23.33 -22.50
N GLU A 153 26.02 23.91 -21.44
CA GLU A 153 26.84 23.19 -20.46
C GLU A 153 26.06 22.75 -19.21
N LEU A 154 24.77 23.09 -19.09
CA LEU A 154 23.93 22.79 -17.92
C LEU A 154 23.91 21.30 -17.59
N ALA A 155 23.75 20.45 -18.61
CA ALA A 155 23.74 18.99 -18.48
C ALA A 155 25.05 18.40 -17.94
N ARG A 156 26.16 19.15 -17.98
CA ARG A 156 27.48 18.69 -17.49
C ARG A 156 27.82 19.22 -16.10
N VAL A 157 27.02 20.14 -15.56
CA VAL A 157 27.22 20.73 -14.22
C VAL A 157 27.27 19.67 -13.11
N PRO A 158 26.38 18.66 -13.07
CA PRO A 158 26.41 17.60 -12.04
C PRO A 158 27.64 16.68 -12.10
N CYS A 159 28.41 16.74 -13.19
CA CYS A 159 29.45 15.76 -13.49
C CYS A 159 30.89 16.29 -13.39
N ASP A 160 31.05 17.54 -12.95
CA ASP A 160 32.37 18.20 -12.90
C ASP A 160 33.08 18.27 -14.28
N ARG A 161 32.32 18.17 -15.38
CA ARG A 161 32.82 18.21 -16.77
C ARG A 161 32.38 19.45 -17.55
N SER A 162 31.74 20.40 -16.89
CA SER A 162 31.26 21.63 -17.52
C SER A 162 32.43 22.57 -17.86
N LYS A 163 32.35 23.28 -18.99
CA LYS A 163 33.32 24.34 -19.37
C LYS A 163 33.06 25.70 -18.68
N LEU A 164 32.21 25.72 -17.65
CA LEU A 164 31.93 26.89 -16.82
C LEU A 164 33.04 27.11 -15.80
N THR A 165 33.14 28.32 -15.25
CA THR A 165 34.07 28.56 -14.13
C THR A 165 33.62 27.77 -12.90
N ALA A 166 34.55 27.46 -12.00
CA ALA A 166 34.26 26.68 -10.80
C ALA A 166 33.18 27.36 -9.93
N ASP A 167 33.21 28.69 -9.85
CA ASP A 167 32.25 29.50 -9.09
C ASP A 167 30.85 29.43 -9.70
N GLU A 168 30.70 29.60 -11.03
CA GLU A 168 29.41 29.50 -11.71
C GLU A 168 28.78 28.11 -11.57
N ARG A 169 29.61 27.06 -11.65
CA ARG A 169 29.15 25.68 -11.48
C ARG A 169 28.67 25.43 -10.05
N MET A 170 29.43 25.89 -9.06
CA MET A 170 29.06 25.76 -7.65
C MET A 170 27.73 26.48 -7.35
N GLU A 171 27.56 27.69 -7.89
CA GLU A 171 26.32 28.47 -7.78
C GLU A 171 25.12 27.70 -8.34
N LEU A 172 25.24 27.14 -9.55
CA LEU A 172 24.18 26.34 -10.18
C LEU A 172 23.84 25.07 -9.39
N LEU A 173 24.85 24.35 -8.88
CA LEU A 173 24.65 23.16 -8.05
C LEU A 173 23.92 23.51 -6.75
N LEU A 174 24.29 24.63 -6.10
CA LEU A 174 23.61 25.11 -4.90
C LEU A 174 22.14 25.47 -5.20
N MET A 175 21.85 26.08 -6.35
CA MET A 175 20.48 26.36 -6.78
C MET A 175 19.66 25.08 -7.00
N PHE A 176 20.20 24.09 -7.72
CA PHE A 176 19.53 22.80 -7.95
C PHE A 176 19.22 22.09 -6.63
N ARG A 177 20.21 22.04 -5.74
CA ARG A 177 20.07 21.41 -4.43
C ARG A 177 19.05 22.13 -3.55
N ALA A 178 19.09 23.46 -3.52
CA ALA A 178 18.13 24.26 -2.77
C ALA A 178 16.69 24.02 -3.27
N GLN A 179 16.47 24.01 -4.59
CA GLN A 179 15.16 23.69 -5.16
C GLN A 179 14.69 22.28 -4.79
N SER A 180 15.57 21.28 -4.90
CA SER A 180 15.25 19.90 -4.51
C SER A 180 14.83 19.82 -3.04
N GLN A 181 15.57 20.48 -2.15
CA GLN A 181 15.27 20.48 -0.72
C GLN A 181 13.96 21.22 -0.40
N ILE A 182 13.69 22.34 -1.06
CA ILE A 182 12.41 23.07 -0.94
C ILE A 182 11.26 22.15 -1.37
N LEU A 183 11.36 21.48 -2.53
CA LEU A 183 10.35 20.52 -2.99
C LEU A 183 10.17 19.36 -2.01
N GLY A 184 11.26 18.81 -1.48
CA GLY A 184 11.25 17.78 -0.44
C GLY A 184 10.47 18.22 0.80
N TRP A 185 10.76 19.40 1.34
CA TRP A 185 10.04 19.96 2.49
C TRP A 185 8.57 20.28 2.17
N CYS A 186 8.27 20.78 0.97
CA CYS A 186 6.89 20.98 0.53
C CYS A 186 6.09 19.68 0.55
N ILE A 187 6.64 18.58 0.03
CA ILE A 187 5.98 17.26 0.05
C ILE A 187 5.78 16.78 1.49
N ILE A 188 6.76 16.95 2.38
CA ILE A 188 6.62 16.60 3.80
C ILE A 188 5.46 17.36 4.45
N ILE A 189 5.43 18.69 4.29
CA ILE A 189 4.40 19.53 4.91
C ILE A 189 3.01 19.20 4.34
N ILE A 190 2.88 19.09 3.01
CA ILE A 190 1.62 18.78 2.35
C ILE A 190 1.12 17.39 2.77
N SER A 191 1.98 16.37 2.76
CA SER A 191 1.59 15.02 3.15
C SER A 191 1.17 14.91 4.62
N ALA A 192 1.87 15.60 5.53
CA ALA A 192 1.50 15.66 6.95
C ALA A 192 0.14 16.34 7.15
N PHE A 193 -0.09 17.47 6.47
CA PHE A 193 -1.35 18.21 6.56
C PHE A 193 -2.53 17.42 5.97
N VAL A 194 -2.35 16.83 4.78
CA VAL A 194 -3.35 15.96 4.14
C VAL A 194 -3.64 14.73 4.99
N GLY A 195 -2.62 14.10 5.59
CA GLY A 195 -2.78 12.97 6.49
C GLY A 195 -3.59 13.31 7.75
N LEU A 196 -3.31 14.48 8.35
CA LEU A 196 -4.05 14.97 9.51
C LEU A 196 -5.50 15.28 9.15
N LEU A 197 -5.74 16.06 8.09
CA LEU A 197 -7.09 16.38 7.63
C LEU A 197 -7.89 15.14 7.26
N GLY A 198 -7.27 14.19 6.55
CA GLY A 198 -7.91 12.93 6.18
C GLY A 198 -8.29 12.09 7.39
N THR A 199 -7.43 12.05 8.40
CA THR A 199 -7.70 11.35 9.67
C THR A 199 -8.82 12.03 10.45
N CYS A 200 -8.77 13.36 10.60
CA CYS A 200 -9.81 14.16 11.25
C CYS A 200 -11.16 13.97 10.55
N TYR A 201 -11.20 14.11 9.23
CA TYR A 201 -12.40 13.93 8.43
C TYR A 201 -13.00 12.52 8.58
N THR A 202 -12.16 11.49 8.54
CA THR A 202 -12.59 10.10 8.70
C THR A 202 -13.17 9.86 10.09
N ASN A 203 -12.53 10.38 11.13
CA ASN A 203 -13.01 10.27 12.51
C ASN A 203 -14.31 11.08 12.73
N CYS A 204 -14.41 12.30 12.18
CA CYS A 204 -15.63 13.13 12.27
C CYS A 204 -16.83 12.50 11.54
N ARG A 205 -16.60 11.80 10.42
CA ARG A 205 -17.64 11.07 9.68
C ARG A 205 -17.91 9.66 10.21
N SER A 206 -17.23 9.25 11.29
CA SER A 206 -17.48 7.96 11.93
C SER A 206 -18.94 7.87 12.40
N LYS A 207 -19.59 6.73 12.15
CA LYS A 207 -20.94 6.48 12.65
C LYS A 207 -20.98 6.10 14.14
N VAL A 208 -19.82 5.81 14.72
CA VAL A 208 -19.61 5.34 16.09
C VAL A 208 -18.70 6.28 16.88
N SER A 209 -18.83 6.25 18.20
CA SER A 209 -17.98 7.02 19.12
C SER A 209 -16.55 6.47 19.18
N TYR A 210 -15.62 7.25 19.73
CA TYR A 210 -14.20 6.88 19.83
C TYR A 210 -13.95 5.58 20.62
N LEU A 211 -14.60 5.42 21.78
CA LEU A 211 -14.46 4.22 22.61
C LEU A 211 -15.01 2.97 21.90
N GLN A 212 -16.18 3.11 21.25
CA GLN A 212 -16.77 2.02 20.47
C GLN A 212 -15.89 1.66 19.26
N LEU A 213 -15.29 2.64 18.58
CA LEU A 213 -14.35 2.40 17.50
C LEU A 213 -13.08 1.68 17.97
N THR A 214 -12.60 2.00 19.18
CA THR A 214 -11.43 1.36 19.78
C THR A 214 -11.74 -0.10 20.13
N PHE A 215 -12.90 -0.35 20.75
CA PHE A 215 -13.39 -1.70 21.00
C PHE A 215 -13.53 -2.49 19.70
N TRP A 216 -14.15 -1.89 18.67
CA TRP A 216 -14.35 -2.52 17.38
C TRP A 216 -13.01 -2.96 16.75
N LYS A 217 -11.99 -2.09 16.73
CA LYS A 217 -10.66 -2.46 16.23
C LYS A 217 -10.07 -3.65 16.98
N ARG A 218 -10.23 -3.67 18.32
CA ARG A 218 -9.73 -4.75 19.16
C ARG A 218 -10.48 -6.07 18.94
N TYR A 219 -11.79 -6.00 18.78
CA TYR A 219 -12.62 -7.15 18.45
C TYR A 219 -12.19 -7.79 17.15
N VAL A 220 -12.02 -7.02 16.06
CA VAL A 220 -11.61 -7.54 14.75
C VAL A 220 -10.22 -8.19 14.80
N GLU A 221 -9.29 -7.61 15.56
CA GLU A 221 -7.96 -8.20 15.76
C GLU A 221 -8.05 -9.56 16.46
N LYS A 222 -8.84 -9.64 17.54
CA LYS A 222 -9.05 -10.89 18.28
C LYS A 222 -9.84 -11.93 17.52
N GLU A 223 -10.87 -11.52 16.79
CA GLU A 223 -11.63 -12.39 15.90
C GLU A 223 -10.70 -13.05 14.88
N LYS A 224 -9.77 -12.30 14.29
CA LYS A 224 -8.78 -12.85 13.35
C LYS A 224 -7.86 -13.88 14.02
N GLU A 225 -7.28 -13.56 15.17
CA GLU A 225 -6.40 -14.49 15.91
C GLU A 225 -7.13 -15.80 16.25
N CYS A 226 -8.36 -15.70 16.73
CA CYS A 226 -9.20 -16.87 17.00
C CYS A 226 -9.53 -17.64 15.72
N PHE A 227 -9.93 -16.95 14.65
CA PHE A 227 -10.26 -17.56 13.38
C PHE A 227 -9.08 -18.37 12.81
N ASP A 228 -7.87 -17.81 12.81
CA ASP A 228 -6.67 -18.48 12.31
C ASP A 228 -6.37 -19.75 13.13
N THR A 229 -6.54 -19.68 14.46
CA THR A 229 -6.33 -20.82 15.36
C THR A 229 -7.38 -21.93 15.12
N PHE A 230 -8.66 -21.57 15.03
CA PHE A 230 -9.74 -22.53 14.75
C PHE A 230 -9.64 -23.13 13.35
N ALA A 231 -9.28 -22.33 12.33
CA ALA A 231 -9.11 -22.81 10.97
C ALA A 231 -7.97 -23.84 10.87
N ALA A 232 -6.85 -23.60 11.56
CA ALA A 232 -5.74 -24.54 11.60
C ALA A 232 -6.12 -25.87 12.27
N ASP A 233 -6.83 -25.83 13.40
CA ASP A 233 -7.31 -27.04 14.08
C ASP A 233 -8.27 -27.85 13.21
N TYR A 234 -9.24 -27.20 12.55
CA TYR A 234 -10.17 -27.87 11.65
C TYR A 234 -9.48 -28.43 10.40
N ALA A 235 -8.47 -27.74 9.86
CA ALA A 235 -7.67 -28.23 8.74
C ALA A 235 -6.88 -29.50 9.12
N ASN A 236 -6.29 -29.54 10.32
CA ASN A 236 -5.59 -30.72 10.84
C ASN A 236 -6.54 -31.91 10.97
N LYS A 237 -7.72 -31.72 11.58
CA LYS A 237 -8.74 -32.77 11.73
C LYS A 237 -9.21 -33.32 10.38
N LEU A 238 -9.42 -32.45 9.40
CA LEU A 238 -9.81 -32.88 8.05
C LEU A 238 -8.69 -33.69 7.38
N ALA A 239 -7.44 -33.24 7.51
CA ALA A 239 -6.28 -33.92 6.94
C ALA A 239 -6.10 -35.32 7.58
N GLU A 240 -6.14 -35.42 8.91
CA GLU A 240 -6.06 -36.69 9.64
C GLU A 240 -7.15 -37.66 9.21
N ARG A 241 -8.41 -37.22 9.18
CA ARG A 241 -9.55 -38.04 8.71
C ARG A 241 -9.30 -38.60 7.31
N ASN A 242 -8.89 -37.74 6.37
CA ASN A 242 -8.68 -38.14 4.98
C ASN A 242 -7.51 -39.13 4.83
N LEU A 243 -6.39 -38.87 5.53
CA LEU A 243 -5.24 -39.77 5.52
C LEU A 243 -5.59 -41.12 6.12
N GLN A 244 -6.31 -41.14 7.24
CA GLN A 244 -6.77 -42.38 7.88
C GLN A 244 -7.67 -43.19 6.95
N SER A 245 -8.69 -42.57 6.36
CA SER A 245 -9.60 -43.24 5.42
C SER A 245 -8.86 -43.77 4.18
N PHE A 246 -7.86 -43.03 3.68
CA PHE A 246 -7.03 -43.46 2.55
C PHE A 246 -6.15 -44.67 2.88
N PHE A 247 -5.42 -44.65 4.00
CA PHE A 247 -4.51 -45.75 4.36
C PHE A 247 -5.24 -46.99 4.88
N GLU A 248 -6.41 -46.84 5.51
CA GLU A 248 -7.24 -47.95 5.98
C GLU A 248 -8.22 -48.46 4.90
N ASN A 249 -8.30 -47.79 3.74
CA ASN A 249 -9.23 -48.10 2.64
C ASN A 249 -10.70 -48.16 3.07
N ASN A 250 -11.13 -47.17 3.86
CA ASN A 250 -12.49 -47.03 4.39
C ASN A 250 -13.18 -45.77 3.83
N ASP A 251 -14.51 -45.77 3.78
CA ASP A 251 -15.27 -44.58 3.43
C ASP A 251 -15.13 -43.49 4.52
N PRO A 252 -14.92 -42.21 4.14
CA PRO A 252 -14.69 -41.14 5.10
C PRO A 252 -15.96 -40.76 5.87
N VAL A 253 -15.82 -40.61 7.19
CA VAL A 253 -16.91 -40.14 8.06
C VAL A 253 -17.36 -38.73 7.67
N PRO A 254 -18.67 -38.41 7.62
CA PRO A 254 -19.14 -37.07 7.29
C PRO A 254 -18.52 -35.98 8.17
N PHE A 255 -18.02 -34.91 7.55
CA PHE A 255 -17.41 -33.77 8.24
C PHE A 255 -18.18 -32.50 7.88
N PRO A 256 -18.88 -31.86 8.84
CA PRO A 256 -19.70 -30.69 8.55
C PRO A 256 -18.82 -29.48 8.19
N PHE A 257 -19.05 -28.90 7.03
CA PHE A 257 -18.43 -27.64 6.60
C PHE A 257 -19.49 -26.56 6.34
N PRO A 258 -19.18 -25.28 6.57
CA PRO A 258 -19.98 -24.20 6.04
C PRO A 258 -20.06 -24.30 4.51
N ASN A 259 -21.24 -24.04 3.94
CA ASN A 259 -21.44 -24.03 2.49
C ASN A 259 -20.71 -22.86 1.82
N HIS A 260 -20.57 -22.90 0.48
CA HIS A 260 -19.85 -21.86 -0.26
C HIS A 260 -20.44 -20.46 -0.05
N ARG A 261 -21.77 -20.34 0.06
CA ARG A 261 -22.44 -19.06 0.30
C ARG A 261 -22.03 -18.43 1.63
N ALA A 262 -21.92 -19.23 2.68
CA ALA A 262 -21.44 -18.77 3.99
C ALA A 262 -20.02 -18.18 3.89
N TRP A 263 -19.12 -18.84 3.16
CA TRP A 263 -17.75 -18.36 2.92
C TRP A 263 -17.71 -17.07 2.11
N GLU A 264 -18.56 -16.92 1.09
CA GLU A 264 -18.66 -15.70 0.31
C GLU A 264 -19.15 -14.51 1.15
N GLU A 265 -20.20 -14.73 1.97
CA GLU A 265 -20.80 -13.68 2.80
C GLU A 265 -19.85 -13.14 3.88
N ILE A 266 -19.13 -14.02 4.58
CA ILE A 266 -18.18 -13.57 5.61
C ILE A 266 -16.96 -12.85 5.00
N SER A 267 -16.66 -13.13 3.73
CA SER A 267 -15.56 -12.51 2.96
C SER A 267 -15.90 -11.12 2.42
N ALA A 268 -17.15 -10.69 2.47
CA ALA A 268 -17.58 -9.37 2.02
C ALA A 268 -16.90 -8.22 2.80
N LEU A 269 -16.86 -7.02 2.20
CA LEU A 269 -16.34 -5.84 2.88
C LEU A 269 -17.36 -5.36 3.92
N HIS A 270 -16.93 -5.30 5.19
CA HIS A 270 -17.81 -4.88 6.27
C HIS A 270 -18.05 -3.36 6.23
N THR A 271 -19.32 -2.95 6.33
CA THR A 271 -19.73 -1.55 6.51
C THR A 271 -20.64 -1.43 7.71
N PHE A 272 -20.27 -0.60 8.69
CA PHE A 272 -21.07 -0.39 9.89
C PHE A 272 -22.38 0.35 9.59
N SER A 273 -23.49 -0.16 10.13
CA SER A 273 -24.80 0.49 10.13
C SER A 273 -25.30 0.71 11.55
N ARG A 274 -25.97 1.84 11.81
CA ARG A 274 -26.55 2.11 13.14
C ARG A 274 -27.71 1.17 13.48
N SER A 275 -28.39 0.64 12.45
CA SER A 275 -29.50 -0.31 12.60
C SER A 275 -29.04 -1.74 12.93
N GLU A 276 -27.79 -2.09 12.62
CA GLU A 276 -27.22 -3.42 12.78
C GLU A 276 -25.88 -3.27 13.50
N GLN A 277 -25.86 -3.44 14.83
CA GLN A 277 -24.67 -3.23 15.67
C GLN A 277 -23.66 -4.39 15.62
N TYR A 278 -23.36 -4.88 14.42
CA TYR A 278 -22.35 -5.92 14.20
C TYR A 278 -20.99 -5.29 13.91
N TYR A 279 -19.94 -5.88 14.47
CA TYR A 279 -18.55 -5.43 14.35
C TYR A 279 -17.78 -6.18 13.24
N SER A 280 -18.31 -7.29 12.73
CA SER A 280 -17.74 -8.01 11.60
C SER A 280 -18.82 -8.63 10.71
N THR A 281 -18.43 -9.04 9.51
CA THR A 281 -19.30 -9.82 8.61
C THR A 281 -19.59 -11.21 9.17
N LEU A 282 -18.63 -11.81 9.88
CA LEU A 282 -18.80 -13.11 10.54
C LEU A 282 -19.80 -13.01 11.70
N GLN A 283 -19.67 -12.00 12.56
CA GLN A 283 -20.66 -11.75 13.63
C GLN A 283 -22.06 -11.54 13.03
N ARG A 284 -22.16 -10.70 11.99
CA ARG A 284 -23.44 -10.48 11.30
C ARG A 284 -24.03 -11.78 10.74
N TYR A 285 -23.20 -12.64 10.17
CA TYR A 285 -23.65 -13.96 9.69
C TYR A 285 -24.15 -14.83 10.85
N VAL A 286 -23.42 -14.85 11.97
CA VAL A 286 -23.70 -15.67 13.16
C VAL A 286 -24.83 -15.12 14.04
N GLU A 287 -25.29 -13.89 13.86
CA GLU A 287 -26.39 -13.32 14.66
C GLU A 287 -27.70 -13.15 13.86
N ARG A 288 -27.70 -13.36 12.54
CA ARG A 288 -28.92 -13.37 11.73
C ARG A 288 -29.82 -14.57 12.05
N THR A 289 -31.12 -14.35 12.04
CA THR A 289 -32.15 -15.37 12.33
C THR A 289 -32.54 -16.22 11.11
N ASP A 290 -32.32 -15.71 9.90
CA ASP A 290 -32.46 -16.40 8.61
C ASP A 290 -31.11 -16.96 8.16
N ARG A 291 -30.73 -18.15 8.67
CA ARG A 291 -29.52 -18.85 8.23
C ARG A 291 -29.90 -20.14 7.53
N ASP A 292 -29.49 -20.27 6.27
CA ASP A 292 -29.58 -21.53 5.54
C ASP A 292 -28.42 -22.44 5.98
N PHE A 293 -28.70 -23.35 6.91
CA PHE A 293 -27.76 -24.34 7.43
C PHE A 293 -27.56 -25.54 6.51
N THR A 294 -28.19 -25.57 5.32
CA THR A 294 -28.08 -26.73 4.43
C THR A 294 -26.61 -26.92 3.98
N PRO A 295 -25.97 -28.05 4.36
CA PRO A 295 -24.63 -28.36 3.90
C PRO A 295 -24.67 -28.58 2.39
N GLU A 296 -23.70 -28.03 1.67
CA GLU A 296 -23.62 -28.18 0.22
C GLU A 296 -23.27 -29.64 -0.12
N LYS A 297 -24.22 -30.34 -0.73
CA LYS A 297 -24.08 -31.77 -1.09
C LYS A 297 -23.42 -31.99 -2.46
N ARG A 298 -23.05 -30.94 -3.19
CA ARG A 298 -22.50 -31.03 -4.55
C ARG A 298 -21.02 -30.63 -4.59
N PRO A 299 -20.15 -31.41 -5.25
CA PRO A 299 -18.78 -31.00 -5.54
C PRO A 299 -18.79 -29.82 -6.54
N VAL A 300 -17.87 -28.87 -6.34
CA VAL A 300 -17.77 -27.58 -7.06
C VAL A 300 -17.17 -27.72 -8.48
N LEU A 301 -17.11 -28.94 -9.02
CA LEU A 301 -16.59 -29.21 -10.36
C LEU A 301 -17.58 -30.04 -11.17
N ASP A 302 -18.70 -29.41 -11.55
CA ASP A 302 -19.40 -29.77 -12.78
C ASP A 302 -19.78 -28.47 -13.50
N VAL A 303 -18.85 -28.00 -14.32
CA VAL A 303 -19.22 -27.18 -15.48
C VAL A 303 -19.71 -28.16 -16.53
N GLU A 304 -20.92 -28.69 -16.34
CA GLU A 304 -21.64 -29.36 -17.43
C GLU A 304 -21.99 -28.27 -18.46
N HIS A 305 -21.18 -28.23 -19.52
CA HIS A 305 -21.53 -27.56 -20.77
C HIS A 305 -22.75 -28.26 -21.36
N GLY A 306 -23.94 -27.82 -20.93
CA GLY A 306 -25.18 -28.06 -21.66
C GLY A 306 -25.25 -27.15 -22.88
N ILE A 307 -24.57 -27.55 -23.96
CA ILE A 307 -24.91 -27.09 -25.32
C ILE A 307 -25.54 -28.27 -26.05
N GLU A 308 -26.85 -28.38 -25.88
CA GLU A 308 -27.81 -29.13 -26.70
C GLU A 308 -29.15 -28.43 -26.43
N MET A 309 -29.96 -27.94 -27.38
CA MET A 309 -29.99 -27.95 -28.84
C MET A 309 -30.84 -26.74 -29.28
N HIS A 310 -30.50 -26.13 -30.42
CA HIS A 310 -31.36 -26.07 -31.62
C HIS A 310 -30.62 -25.47 -32.81
#